data_AF-A0A4D9CZX7-F1
#
_entry.id   AF-A0A4D9CZX7-F1
#
_cell.length_a   1.000
_cell.length_b   1.000
_cell.length_c   1.000
_cell.angle_alpha   90.00
_cell.angle_beta   90.00
_cell.angle_gamma   90.00
#
_symmetry.space_group_name_H-M   'P 1'
#
loop_
_entity.id
_entity.type
_entity.pdbx_description
1 polymer ?
#
loop_
_entity_poly.entity_id
_entity_poly.type
_entity_poly.pdbx_seq_one_letter_code
_entity_poly.pdbx_strand_id
1 'polypeptide(L)'
;MLSLKSIKTFERTQMNKDKWSMKGHLEDPTLAVVSGIGTNGLTVTLLDTADDTLDTASFAAGDCIVRKNSKGARCKMMGARVSIRASKPPKGVGKSHNSTGGYFSVSGSFRRVQLQEDPIDFPLTAELTVPGVGTLSQTLTGCSVKGTKTRKVTCVPGPTAAPTPSPISV
;
A
#
# COMPACT_ATOMS: atom_id res chain seq x y z
N MET A 1 -9.23 -5.47 -4.84
CA MET A 1 -7.84 -5.95 -5.03
C MET A 1 -6.85 -4.79 -4.97
N LEU A 2 -5.74 -4.93 -4.23
CA LEU A 2 -4.65 -3.94 -4.18
C LEU A 2 -3.53 -4.34 -5.14
N SER A 3 -2.97 -3.35 -5.84
CA SER A 3 -1.85 -3.52 -6.78
C SER A 3 -0.85 -2.37 -6.63
N LEU A 4 0.05 -2.50 -5.66
CA LEU A 4 1.23 -1.69 -5.43
C LEU A 4 2.21 -1.72 -6.60
N LYS A 5 2.73 -0.54 -6.91
CA LYS A 5 3.81 -0.29 -7.85
C LYS A 5 5.16 -0.15 -7.16
N SER A 6 5.15 0.35 -5.93
CA SER A 6 6.37 0.53 -5.17
C SER A 6 6.10 0.71 -3.69
N ILE A 7 6.97 0.14 -2.87
CA ILE A 7 7.19 0.49 -1.46
C ILE A 7 8.60 1.07 -1.36
N LYS A 8 8.76 2.17 -0.62
CA LYS A 8 10.06 2.80 -0.41
C LYS A 8 10.23 3.11 1.06
N THR A 9 11.32 2.65 1.67
CA THR A 9 11.73 3.01 3.02
C THR A 9 12.99 3.87 2.95
N PHE A 10 13.17 4.69 3.97
CA PHE A 10 14.32 5.57 4.14
C PHE A 10 14.71 5.50 5.62
N GLU A 11 15.70 4.68 5.93
CA GLU A 11 16.27 4.50 7.26
C GLU A 11 17.34 5.57 7.51
N ARG A 12 17.23 6.25 8.65
CA ARG A 12 18.20 7.22 9.14
C ARG A 12 18.63 6.76 10.52
N THR A 13 19.92 6.91 10.81
CA THR A 13 20.50 6.59 12.12
C THR A 13 19.98 7.44 13.30
N GLN A 14 19.07 8.39 13.05
CA GLN A 14 18.47 9.25 14.07
C GLN A 14 17.05 8.77 14.37
N MET A 15 16.73 8.62 15.66
CA MET A 15 15.37 8.26 16.11
C MET A 15 14.29 9.15 15.49
N ASN A 16 13.16 8.53 15.12
CA ASN A 16 11.99 9.22 14.58
C ASN A 16 12.28 10.08 13.34
N LYS A 17 13.25 9.66 12.50
CA LYS A 17 13.55 10.32 11.22
C LYS A 17 13.29 9.43 10.02
N ASP A 18 12.88 8.18 10.25
CA ASP A 18 12.57 7.25 9.18
C ASP A 18 11.31 7.69 8.45
N LYS A 19 11.24 7.21 7.21
CA LYS A 19 10.11 7.49 6.33
C LYS A 19 9.85 6.27 5.49
N TRP A 20 8.59 6.06 5.18
CA TRP A 20 8.25 5.15 4.12
C TRP A 20 7.06 5.67 3.31
N SER A 21 6.90 5.08 2.13
CA SER A 21 5.83 5.46 1.22
C SER A 21 5.44 4.29 0.35
N MET A 22 4.18 4.26 -0.03
CA MET A 22 3.64 3.28 -0.97
C MET A 22 2.91 3.98 -2.10
N LYS A 23 2.92 3.37 -3.27
CA LYS A 23 2.12 3.78 -4.43
C LYS A 23 1.54 2.55 -5.09
N GLY A 24 0.31 2.64 -5.56
CA GLY A 24 -0.36 1.53 -6.20
C GLY A 24 -1.69 1.93 -6.82
N HIS A 25 -2.47 0.90 -7.11
CA HIS A 25 -3.83 0.96 -7.57
C HIS A 25 -4.71 0.08 -6.70
N LEU A 26 -5.98 0.40 -6.63
CA LEU A 26 -7.01 -0.35 -5.95
C LEU A 26 -8.17 -0.53 -6.91
N GLU A 27 -8.60 -1.78 -7.05
CA GLU A 27 -9.84 -2.14 -7.69
C GLU A 27 -10.86 -2.45 -6.59
N ASP A 28 -11.87 -1.59 -6.48
CA ASP A 28 -12.98 -1.69 -5.53
C ASP A 28 -14.29 -1.51 -6.32
N PRO A 29 -14.78 -2.59 -6.97
CA PRO A 29 -15.97 -2.53 -7.81
C PRO A 29 -17.23 -2.16 -7.01
N THR A 30 -17.22 -2.44 -5.70
CA THR A 30 -18.32 -2.18 -4.78
C THR A 30 -18.31 -0.77 -4.17
N LEU A 31 -17.24 -0.01 -4.36
CA LEU A 31 -17.00 1.30 -3.71
C LEU A 31 -17.01 1.23 -2.16
N ALA A 32 -16.92 0.03 -1.59
CA ALA A 32 -17.03 -0.24 -0.16
C ALA A 32 -15.81 0.26 0.61
N VAL A 33 -14.63 0.29 -0.01
CA VAL A 33 -13.40 0.76 0.62
C VAL A 33 -13.49 2.26 0.88
N VAL A 34 -13.92 3.05 -0.12
CA VAL A 34 -13.99 4.50 0.01
C VAL A 34 -15.07 4.93 1.01
N SER A 35 -16.24 4.28 0.99
CA SER A 35 -17.29 4.54 1.98
C SER A 35 -16.86 4.09 3.38
N GLY A 36 -16.31 2.88 3.50
CA GLY A 36 -15.83 2.33 4.77
C GLY A 36 -14.76 3.18 5.43
N ILE A 37 -13.85 3.78 4.66
CA ILE A 37 -12.84 4.71 5.19
C ILE A 37 -13.49 5.95 5.84
N GLY A 38 -14.55 6.48 5.23
CA GLY A 38 -15.27 7.63 5.78
C GLY A 38 -16.03 7.31 7.07
N THR A 39 -16.51 6.09 7.22
CA THR A 39 -17.29 5.66 8.38
C THR A 39 -16.41 5.16 9.52
N ASN A 40 -15.38 4.37 9.21
CA ASN A 40 -14.62 3.57 10.18
C ASN A 40 -13.14 3.95 10.27
N GLY A 41 -12.63 4.78 9.35
CA GLY A 41 -11.21 5.09 9.26
C GLY A 41 -10.41 4.06 8.47
N LEU A 42 -9.09 4.08 8.65
CA LEU A 42 -8.15 3.28 7.88
C LEU A 42 -6.94 2.92 8.75
N THR A 43 -6.50 1.67 8.73
CA THR A 43 -5.18 1.30 9.26
C THR A 43 -4.29 0.88 8.10
N VAL A 44 -3.05 1.37 8.09
CA VAL A 44 -2.03 0.96 7.13
C VAL A 44 -0.84 0.38 7.88
N THR A 45 -0.43 -0.81 7.48
CA THR A 45 0.68 -1.54 8.09
C THR A 45 1.76 -1.79 7.06
N LEU A 46 3.02 -1.64 7.45
CA LEU A 46 4.19 -2.07 6.70
C LEU A 46 4.78 -3.29 7.40
N LEU A 47 4.96 -4.37 6.65
CA LEU A 47 5.56 -5.62 7.12
C LEU A 47 6.81 -5.97 6.31
N ASP A 48 7.66 -6.81 6.89
CA ASP A 48 8.89 -7.33 6.31
C ASP A 48 8.72 -8.79 5.78
N THR A 49 9.81 -9.56 5.64
CA THR A 49 9.77 -10.95 5.15
C THR A 49 9.21 -11.97 6.14
N ALA A 50 9.20 -11.66 7.43
CA ALA A 50 8.68 -12.54 8.48
C ALA A 50 7.22 -12.19 8.84
N ASP A 51 6.60 -11.28 8.07
CA ASP A 51 5.36 -10.60 8.44
C ASP A 51 5.49 -9.82 9.77
N ASP A 52 6.72 -9.46 10.15
CA ASP A 52 7.00 -8.63 11.32
C ASP A 52 6.62 -7.18 11.01
N THR A 53 6.00 -6.53 12.00
CA THR A 53 5.44 -5.20 11.81
C THR A 53 6.51 -4.12 11.90
N LEU A 54 6.88 -3.55 10.77
CA LEU A 54 7.85 -2.45 10.69
C LEU A 54 7.26 -1.09 11.10
N ASP A 55 6.01 -0.81 10.71
CA ASP A 55 5.28 0.41 11.07
C ASP A 55 3.77 0.20 10.95
N THR A 56 3.00 0.92 11.78
CA THR A 56 1.54 0.97 11.68
C THR A 56 1.03 2.39 11.83
N ALA A 57 0.14 2.79 10.93
CA ALA A 57 -0.52 4.08 10.94
C ALA A 57 -2.04 3.91 10.93
N SER A 58 -2.67 4.21 12.06
CA SER A 58 -4.13 4.18 12.21
C SER A 58 -4.72 5.59 12.10
N PHE A 59 -5.65 5.75 11.16
CA PHE A 59 -6.44 6.96 10.94
C PHE A 59 -7.86 6.70 11.44
N ALA A 60 -8.35 7.54 12.35
CA ALA A 60 -9.76 7.51 12.73
C ALA A 60 -10.62 8.02 11.55
N ALA A 61 -11.93 7.73 11.60
CA ALA A 61 -12.88 8.27 10.60
C ALA A 61 -12.78 9.80 10.48
N GLY A 62 -12.60 10.51 11.61
CA GLY A 62 -12.42 11.96 11.64
C GLY A 62 -11.13 12.48 10.98
N ASP A 63 -10.11 11.62 10.83
CA ASP A 63 -8.87 11.96 10.11
C ASP A 63 -9.00 11.80 8.59
N CYS A 64 -10.14 11.26 8.14
CA CYS A 64 -10.42 10.89 6.76
C CYS A 64 -11.51 11.76 6.14
N ILE A 65 -11.25 12.25 4.92
CA ILE A 65 -12.21 13.01 4.14
C ILE A 65 -12.55 12.24 2.88
N VAL A 66 -13.81 11.82 2.74
CA VAL A 66 -14.34 11.22 1.52
C VAL A 66 -14.69 12.31 0.52
N ARG A 67 -14.26 12.13 -0.73
CA ARG A 67 -14.56 13.06 -1.82
C ARG A 67 -15.99 12.86 -2.31
N LYS A 68 -16.59 13.95 -2.80
CA LYS A 68 -17.93 13.95 -3.40
C LYS A 68 -18.11 12.80 -4.40
N ASN A 69 -19.27 12.15 -4.34
CA ASN A 69 -19.66 10.99 -5.15
C ASN A 69 -18.69 9.80 -5.02
N SER A 70 -18.14 9.59 -3.82
CA SER A 70 -17.20 8.49 -3.52
C SER A 70 -15.99 8.41 -4.46
N LYS A 71 -15.56 9.55 -5.02
CA LYS A 71 -14.41 9.62 -5.95
C LYS A 71 -13.04 9.41 -5.28
N GLY A 72 -13.02 8.84 -4.08
CA GLY A 72 -11.84 8.54 -3.28
C GLY A 72 -11.89 9.13 -1.87
N ALA A 73 -10.88 8.84 -1.08
CA ALA A 73 -10.73 9.30 0.29
C ALA A 73 -9.32 9.85 0.53
N ARG A 74 -9.18 10.75 1.50
CA ARG A 74 -7.89 11.24 1.97
C ARG A 74 -7.85 11.18 3.48
N CYS A 75 -6.96 10.37 4.04
CA CYS A 75 -6.69 10.33 5.47
C CYS A 75 -5.39 11.07 5.79
N LYS A 76 -5.37 11.83 6.88
CA LYS A 76 -4.19 12.60 7.28
C LYS A 76 -4.17 12.77 8.80
N MET A 77 -3.07 12.36 9.41
CA MET A 77 -2.72 12.69 10.79
C MET A 77 -1.30 13.28 10.85
N MET A 78 -0.78 13.54 12.05
CA MET A 78 0.62 13.94 12.19
C MET A 78 1.53 12.82 11.68
N GLY A 79 2.49 13.14 10.81
CA GLY A 79 3.44 12.15 10.29
C GLY A 79 2.91 11.21 9.20
N ALA A 80 1.60 11.02 9.06
CA ALA A 80 1.05 10.06 8.08
C ALA A 80 -0.02 10.67 7.17
N ARG A 81 -0.03 10.25 5.90
CA ARG A 81 -1.05 10.65 4.93
C ARG A 81 -1.29 9.54 3.93
N VAL A 82 -2.56 9.22 3.70
CA VAL A 82 -3.01 8.31 2.65
C VAL A 82 -3.98 9.03 1.72
N SER A 83 -3.89 8.78 0.42
CA SER A 83 -4.79 9.29 -0.59
C SER A 83 -5.19 8.17 -1.55
N ILE A 84 -6.49 7.93 -1.63
CA ILE A 84 -7.16 7.08 -2.59
C ILE A 84 -7.96 8.00 -3.52
N ARG A 85 -7.75 7.92 -4.83
CA ARG A 85 -8.40 8.82 -5.79
C ARG A 85 -8.85 8.05 -7.00
N ALA A 86 -10.08 8.29 -7.45
CA ALA A 86 -10.61 7.69 -8.67
C ALA A 86 -9.62 7.91 -9.82
N SER A 87 -9.33 6.85 -10.54
CA SER A 87 -8.41 6.82 -11.66
C SER A 87 -9.01 6.03 -12.82
N LYS A 88 -8.46 6.24 -14.02
CA LYS A 88 -8.78 5.36 -15.14
C LYS A 88 -8.23 3.95 -14.86
N PRO A 89 -8.90 2.89 -15.33
CA PRO A 89 -8.34 1.54 -15.29
C PRO A 89 -6.99 1.50 -16.03
N PRO A 90 -6.07 0.61 -15.63
CA PRO A 90 -4.83 0.36 -16.37
C PRO A 90 -5.12 -0.03 -17.84
N LYS A 91 -4.23 0.35 -18.76
CA LYS A 91 -4.32 -0.06 -20.17
C LYS A 91 -4.30 -1.59 -20.25
N GLY A 92 -5.29 -2.20 -20.92
CA GLY A 92 -5.38 -3.65 -21.11
C GLY A 92 -6.46 -4.36 -20.29
N VAL A 93 -7.06 -3.68 -19.31
CA VAL A 93 -8.28 -4.18 -18.64
C VAL A 93 -9.46 -3.91 -19.58
N GLY A 94 -10.14 -4.96 -20.02
CA GLY A 94 -11.15 -4.92 -21.08
C GLY A 94 -12.29 -3.91 -20.82
N LYS A 95 -12.86 -3.37 -21.90
CA LYS A 95 -13.97 -2.40 -21.88
C LYS A 95 -15.28 -2.91 -21.25
N SER A 96 -15.36 -4.19 -20.83
CA SER A 96 -16.56 -4.75 -20.19
C SER A 96 -16.67 -4.42 -18.70
N HIS A 97 -15.64 -3.82 -18.09
CA HIS A 97 -15.77 -3.30 -16.74
C HIS A 97 -16.66 -2.06 -16.77
N ASN A 98 -17.87 -2.24 -16.22
CA ASN A 98 -18.92 -1.25 -16.07
C ASN A 98 -18.31 0.11 -15.67
N SER A 99 -18.76 1.20 -16.29
CA SER A 99 -18.24 2.57 -16.09
C SER A 99 -18.38 3.10 -14.65
N THR A 100 -18.98 2.28 -13.77
CA THR A 100 -19.16 2.43 -12.33
C THR A 100 -18.04 1.80 -11.49
N GLY A 101 -17.17 0.96 -12.08
CA GLY A 101 -16.13 0.21 -11.39
C GLY A 101 -15.07 1.11 -10.75
N GLY A 102 -14.95 1.04 -9.42
CA GLY A 102 -14.08 1.86 -8.61
C GLY A 102 -12.60 1.52 -8.80
N TYR A 103 -12.00 2.01 -9.87
CA TYR A 103 -10.55 2.05 -10.00
C TYR A 103 -10.00 3.28 -9.29
N PHE A 104 -9.06 3.06 -8.39
CA PHE A 104 -8.43 4.11 -7.61
C PHE A 104 -6.92 4.04 -7.69
N SER A 105 -6.29 5.20 -7.80
CA SER A 105 -4.88 5.37 -7.49
C SER A 105 -4.71 5.49 -5.97
N VAL A 106 -3.77 4.75 -5.42
CA VAL A 106 -3.45 4.72 -3.98
C VAL A 106 -2.05 5.27 -3.76
N SER A 107 -1.90 6.12 -2.75
CA SER A 107 -0.61 6.61 -2.30
C SER A 107 -0.59 6.83 -0.79
N GLY A 108 0.49 6.40 -0.14
CA GLY A 108 0.75 6.60 1.29
C GLY A 108 2.12 7.26 1.49
N SER A 109 2.21 8.14 2.47
CA SER A 109 3.46 8.76 2.91
C SER A 109 3.47 8.89 4.42
N PHE A 110 4.50 8.30 5.02
CA PHE A 110 4.69 8.17 6.45
C PHE A 110 6.08 8.71 6.77
N ARG A 111 6.15 9.62 7.73
CA ARG A 111 7.36 10.36 8.08
C ARG A 111 7.45 10.51 9.58
N ARG A 112 8.69 10.62 10.06
CA ARG A 112 8.99 10.68 11.49
C ARG A 112 8.55 9.40 12.20
N VAL A 113 8.65 8.28 11.49
CA VAL A 113 8.43 6.96 12.07
C VAL A 113 9.75 6.45 12.63
N GLN A 114 9.66 5.43 13.48
CA GLN A 114 10.78 4.64 13.96
C GLN A 114 10.47 3.22 13.52
N LEU A 115 11.16 2.76 12.47
CA LEU A 115 10.94 1.40 11.96
C LEU A 115 11.43 0.42 13.02
N GLN A 116 10.64 -0.63 13.29
CA GLN A 116 10.91 -1.55 14.41
C GLN A 116 12.14 -2.44 14.18
N GLU A 117 12.68 -2.46 12.95
CA GLU A 117 13.87 -3.25 12.58
C GLU A 117 14.93 -2.41 11.87
N ASP A 118 16.20 -2.65 12.25
CA ASP A 118 17.41 -2.16 11.57
C ASP A 118 18.47 -3.29 11.59
N PRO A 119 18.82 -3.88 10.43
CA PRO A 119 18.36 -3.54 9.09
C PRO A 119 16.98 -4.12 8.76
N ILE A 120 16.17 -3.37 8.01
CA ILE A 120 14.96 -3.91 7.37
C ILE A 120 15.30 -5.09 6.45
N ASP A 121 14.57 -6.18 6.60
CA ASP A 121 14.58 -7.34 5.71
C ASP A 121 13.53 -7.24 4.60
N PHE A 122 13.70 -8.04 3.54
CA PHE A 122 12.87 -8.00 2.34
C PHE A 122 12.49 -9.42 1.91
N PRO A 123 11.31 -9.62 1.29
CA PRO A 123 10.40 -8.64 0.66
C PRO A 123 9.63 -7.73 1.62
N LEU A 124 9.03 -6.67 1.08
CA LEU A 124 8.16 -5.77 1.85
C LEU A 124 6.69 -5.96 1.49
N THR A 125 5.84 -6.01 2.50
CA THR A 125 4.38 -6.07 2.35
C THR A 125 3.75 -4.80 2.88
N ALA A 126 2.76 -4.25 2.17
CA ALA A 126 1.92 -3.19 2.73
C ALA A 126 0.46 -3.64 2.77
N GLU A 127 -0.17 -3.40 3.91
CA GLU A 127 -1.56 -3.74 4.17
C GLU A 127 -2.41 -2.48 4.37
N LEU A 128 -3.60 -2.48 3.80
CA LEU A 128 -4.64 -1.50 4.03
C LEU A 128 -5.83 -2.21 4.65
N THR A 129 -6.10 -1.92 5.92
CA THR A 129 -7.21 -2.48 6.68
C THR A 129 -8.29 -1.42 6.84
N VAL A 130 -9.47 -1.67 6.29
CA VAL A 130 -10.65 -0.83 6.50
C VAL A 130 -11.62 -1.61 7.38
N PRO A 131 -11.84 -1.20 8.65
CA PRO A 131 -12.71 -1.93 9.56
C PRO A 131 -14.11 -2.11 8.96
N GLY A 132 -14.68 -3.31 9.08
CA GLY A 132 -15.98 -3.66 8.51
C GLY A 132 -16.00 -3.89 6.99
N VAL A 133 -14.88 -3.71 6.28
CA VAL A 133 -14.74 -4.02 4.85
C VAL A 133 -13.73 -5.15 4.63
N GLY A 134 -12.57 -5.10 5.31
CA GLY A 134 -11.54 -6.12 5.25
C GLY A 134 -10.13 -5.56 5.06
N THR A 135 -9.18 -6.47 4.85
CA THR A 135 -7.76 -6.17 4.65
C THR A 135 -7.37 -6.42 3.20
N LEU A 136 -6.61 -5.48 2.64
CA LEU A 136 -6.03 -5.57 1.31
C LEU A 136 -4.52 -5.46 1.44
N SER A 137 -3.80 -6.50 1.05
CA SER A 137 -2.34 -6.55 1.16
C SER A 137 -1.68 -6.85 -0.18
N GLN A 138 -0.42 -6.43 -0.33
CA GLN A 138 0.44 -6.93 -1.40
C GLN A 138 1.91 -6.88 -1.01
N THR A 139 2.61 -7.98 -1.29
CA THR A 139 4.05 -8.14 -1.13
C THR A 139 4.80 -7.74 -2.40
N LEU A 140 5.89 -6.99 -2.25
CA LEU A 140 6.79 -6.60 -3.33
C LEU A 140 8.16 -7.24 -3.12
N THR A 141 8.56 -8.09 -4.05
CA THR A 141 9.79 -8.91 -3.94
C THR A 141 11.00 -8.34 -4.68
N GLY A 142 10.81 -7.43 -5.65
CA GLY A 142 11.90 -6.78 -6.37
C GLY A 142 12.51 -5.63 -5.56
N CYS A 143 13.28 -5.93 -4.53
CA CYS A 143 13.86 -4.94 -3.61
C CYS A 143 15.31 -4.57 -3.98
N SER A 144 15.63 -3.29 -3.84
CA SER A 144 16.98 -2.76 -4.03
C SER A 144 17.33 -1.77 -2.93
N VAL A 145 18.58 -1.83 -2.47
CA VAL A 145 19.11 -0.98 -1.40
C VAL A 145 20.11 0.01 -1.98
N LYS A 146 20.00 1.29 -1.58
CA LYS A 146 20.96 2.34 -1.95
C LYS A 146 21.33 3.20 -0.75
N GLY A 147 22.57 3.68 -0.73
CA GLY A 147 23.07 4.65 0.26
C GLY A 147 23.78 4.00 1.44
N THR A 148 24.90 4.61 1.86
CA THR A 148 25.78 4.10 2.94
C THR A 148 25.50 4.72 4.31
N LYS A 149 25.02 5.97 4.36
CA LYS A 149 24.65 6.68 5.61
C LYS A 149 23.14 6.82 5.83
N THR A 150 22.35 6.60 4.77
CA THR A 150 20.89 6.63 4.80
C THR A 150 20.48 5.48 3.90
N ARG A 151 20.05 4.38 4.50
CA ARG A 151 19.69 3.17 3.77
C ARG A 151 18.31 3.40 3.16
N LYS A 152 18.26 3.36 1.83
CA LYS A 152 17.03 3.55 1.07
C LYS A 152 16.69 2.23 0.41
N VAL A 153 15.62 1.59 0.88
CA VAL A 153 15.07 0.41 0.22
C VAL A 153 13.98 0.85 -0.75
N THR A 154 13.98 0.28 -1.95
CA THR A 154 12.90 0.44 -2.92
C THR A 154 12.52 -0.94 -3.42
N CYS A 155 11.31 -1.36 -3.09
CA CYS A 155 10.69 -2.59 -3.56
C CYS A 155 9.66 -2.27 -4.65
N VAL A 156 9.67 -3.07 -5.71
CA VAL A 156 8.72 -3.05 -6.82
C VAL A 156 8.16 -4.47 -7.00
N PRO A 157 7.06 -4.66 -7.76
CA PRO A 157 6.62 -6.00 -8.12
C PRO A 157 7.79 -6.78 -8.71
N GLY A 158 8.08 -7.95 -8.14
CA GLY A 158 9.12 -8.83 -8.67
C GLY A 158 8.71 -9.43 -10.02
N PRO A 159 9.63 -10.13 -10.69
CA PRO A 159 9.28 -10.89 -11.88
C PRO A 159 8.15 -11.86 -11.52
N THR A 160 7.05 -11.81 -12.28
CA THR A 160 5.99 -12.81 -12.20
C THR A 160 6.65 -14.17 -12.36
N ALA A 161 6.50 -15.07 -11.38
CA ALA A 161 7.00 -16.44 -11.53
C ALA A 161 6.48 -16.98 -12.86
N ALA A 162 7.38 -17.45 -13.72
CA ALA A 162 6.97 -18.16 -14.92
C ALA A 162 6.06 -19.31 -14.48
N PRO A 163 4.95 -19.60 -15.18
CA PRO A 163 4.11 -20.73 -14.83
C PRO A 163 4.99 -21.98 -14.77
N THR A 164 5.07 -22.61 -13.60
CA THR A 164 5.78 -23.88 -13.44
C THR A 164 5.15 -24.86 -14.41
N PRO A 165 5.89 -25.44 -15.37
CA PRO A 165 5.33 -26.49 -16.20
C PRO A 165 4.91 -27.62 -15.26
N SER A 166 3.63 -27.99 -15.31
CA SER A 166 3.13 -29.18 -14.61
C SER A 166 4.00 -30.38 -14.99
N PRO A 167 4.37 -31.26 -14.04
CA PRO A 167 5.15 -32.44 -14.39
C PRO A 167 4.36 -33.27 -15.40
N ILE A 168 4.94 -33.45 -16.59
CA ILE A 168 4.44 -34.38 -17.59
C ILE A 168 4.61 -35.77 -16.97
N SER A 169 3.50 -36.39 -16.58
CA SER A 169 3.49 -37.79 -16.20
C SER A 169 3.71 -38.61 -17.47
N VAL A 170 4.79 -39.40 -17.49
CA VAL A 170 5.10 -40.39 -18.54
C VAL A 170 4.53 -41.73 -18.12
#